data_AF-A0A183TH32-F1
#
_entry.id   AF-A0A183TH32-F1
#
_cell.length_a   1.000
_cell.length_b   1.000
_cell.length_c   1.000
_cell.angle_alpha   90.00
_cell.angle_beta   90.00
_cell.angle_gamma   90.00
#
_symmetry.space_group_name_H-M   'P 1'
#
loop_
_entity.id
_entity.type
_entity.pdbx_description
1 polymer ?
#
loop_
_entity_poly.entity_id
_entity_poly.type
_entity_poly.pdbx_seq_one_letter_code
_entity_poly.pdbx_strand_id
1 'polypeptide(L)'
;MDCGAKDRPQVFKYAIIVHPHKRKRDQQLCDNHTGISLLNIFGKIIALIPLNRLTSHPEQGILQESQNDFRWHRETTDMSCTARQLQETCPEMRAHPYTTFVDLAKSFDVVNHDGLWKIIEKLGGPERFTHMARQLHGRMIARVTGYGTVIVAA
;
A
#
# COMPACT_ATOMS: atom_id res chain seq x y z
N MET A 1 1.65 5.23 -37.70
CA MET A 1 2.91 5.20 -36.94
C MET A 1 2.69 4.33 -35.73
N ASP A 2 3.12 3.08 -35.84
CA ASP A 2 2.93 2.03 -34.85
C ASP A 2 4.01 2.19 -33.78
N CYS A 3 3.66 2.80 -32.64
CA CYS A 3 4.56 2.96 -31.51
C CYS A 3 4.56 1.63 -30.75
N GLY A 4 5.46 0.74 -31.18
CA GLY A 4 5.68 -0.56 -30.54
C GLY A 4 5.73 -0.46 -29.02
N ALA A 5 5.08 -1.41 -28.36
CA ALA A 5 4.99 -1.54 -26.91
C ALA A 5 6.34 -1.22 -26.26
N LYS A 6 6.47 -0.01 -25.70
CA LYS A 6 7.69 0.43 -25.01
C LYS A 6 7.72 -0.30 -23.67
N ASP A 7 8.45 -1.41 -23.66
CA ASP A 7 8.79 -2.10 -22.42
C ASP A 7 9.42 -1.14 -21.42
N ARG A 8 9.00 -1.26 -20.16
CA ARG A 8 9.58 -0.54 -19.02
C ARG A 8 11.11 -0.70 -19.01
N PRO A 9 11.89 0.38 -18.79
CA PRO A 9 13.34 0.30 -18.63
C PRO A 9 13.77 -0.78 -17.63
N GLN A 10 14.79 -1.56 -17.98
CA GLN A 10 15.28 -2.68 -17.15
C GLN A 10 15.72 -2.22 -15.74
N VAL A 11 16.22 -0.99 -15.62
CA VAL A 11 16.63 -0.40 -14.35
C VAL A 11 15.48 -0.26 -13.34
N PHE A 12 14.22 -0.24 -13.80
CA PHE A 12 13.04 -0.20 -12.92
C PHE A 12 12.61 -1.57 -12.42
N LYS A 13 13.25 -2.66 -12.89
CA LYS A 13 12.99 -4.01 -12.39
C LYS A 13 13.70 -4.28 -11.07
N TYR A 14 14.77 -3.56 -10.76
CA TYR A 14 15.59 -3.83 -9.59
C TYR A 14 15.15 -3.00 -8.38
N ALA A 15 14.97 -3.68 -7.25
CA ALA A 15 14.75 -3.07 -5.95
C ALA A 15 15.80 -3.57 -4.95
N ILE A 16 16.18 -2.74 -3.98
CA ILE A 16 17.02 -3.16 -2.86
C ILE A 16 16.14 -3.26 -1.63
N ILE A 17 16.02 -4.44 -1.04
CA ILE A 17 15.29 -4.64 0.21
C ILE A 17 16.23 -4.34 1.37
N VAL A 18 15.85 -3.36 2.17
CA VAL A 18 16.50 -3.02 3.43
C VAL A 18 15.58 -3.44 4.56
N HIS A 19 16.15 -4.06 5.59
CA HIS A 19 15.43 -4.42 6.80
C HIS A 19 15.68 -3.37 7.90
N PRO A 20 14.83 -2.33 8.02
CA PRO A 20 14.93 -1.39 9.12
C PRO A 20 14.76 -2.09 10.46
N HIS A 21 15.59 -1.69 11.42
CA HIS A 21 15.62 -2.26 12.75
C HIS A 21 14.47 -1.72 13.62
N LYS A 22 13.60 -2.61 14.13
CA LYS A 22 12.55 -2.25 15.09
C LYS A 22 13.10 -2.35 16.52
N ARG A 23 13.38 -1.21 17.16
CA ARG A 23 13.99 -1.12 18.51
C ARG A 23 13.24 -1.86 19.64
N LYS A 24 11.97 -2.24 19.46
CA LYS A 24 11.10 -2.84 20.49
C LYS A 24 10.76 -4.32 20.26
N ARG A 25 11.42 -5.00 19.32
CA ARG A 25 11.12 -6.40 18.98
C ARG A 25 12.37 -7.27 19.08
N ASP A 26 12.16 -8.53 19.42
CA ASP A 26 13.23 -9.52 19.50
C ASP A 26 13.91 -9.68 18.14
N GLN A 27 15.25 -9.63 18.16
CA GLN A 27 16.11 -9.51 17.00
C GLN A 27 16.42 -10.85 16.34
N GLN A 28 16.24 -11.95 17.08
CA GLN A 28 16.54 -13.30 16.58
C GLN A 28 15.37 -13.89 15.78
N LEU A 29 14.20 -13.27 15.83
CA LEU A 29 13.01 -13.74 15.13
C LEU A 29 12.94 -13.12 13.72
N CYS A 30 13.16 -13.93 12.68
CA CYS A 30 13.13 -13.49 11.28
C CYS A 30 11.82 -12.76 10.90
N ASP A 31 10.70 -13.11 11.53
CA ASP A 31 9.38 -12.49 11.27
C ASP A 31 9.23 -11.07 11.83
N ASN A 32 10.15 -10.59 12.67
CA ASN A 32 10.09 -9.24 13.22
C ASN A 32 10.66 -8.17 12.29
N HIS A 33 11.22 -8.57 11.14
CA HIS A 33 11.71 -7.65 10.13
C HIS A 33 10.62 -7.33 9.11
N THR A 34 10.38 -6.03 8.87
CA THR A 34 9.57 -5.57 7.74
C THR A 34 10.54 -5.07 6.68
N GLY A 35 10.67 -5.79 5.57
CA GLY A 35 11.51 -5.35 4.45
C GLY A 35 10.91 -4.10 3.80
N ILE A 36 11.74 -3.08 3.59
CA ILE A 36 11.38 -1.91 2.78
C ILE A 36 12.11 -2.02 1.45
N SER A 37 11.33 -2.09 0.38
CA SER A 37 11.85 -2.09 -0.99
C SER A 37 12.24 -0.67 -1.43
N LEU A 38 13.54 -0.42 -1.58
CA LEU A 38 14.07 0.80 -2.16
C LEU A 38 14.11 0.69 -3.68
N LEU A 39 13.14 1.34 -4.32
CA LEU A 39 13.07 1.53 -5.77
C LEU A 39 14.00 2.66 -6.25
N ASN A 40 14.40 2.58 -7.51
CA ASN A 40 15.08 3.68 -8.22
C ASN A 40 14.27 4.99 -8.12
N ILE A 41 14.98 6.11 -7.88
CA ILE A 41 14.42 7.47 -7.80
C ILE A 41 13.52 7.78 -9.00
N PHE A 42 13.98 7.49 -10.23
CA PHE A 42 13.18 7.70 -11.43
C PHE A 42 11.90 6.86 -11.45
N GLY A 43 11.98 5.62 -10.97
CA GLY A 43 10.81 4.74 -10.82
C GLY A 43 9.79 5.30 -9.83
N LYS A 44 10.25 5.86 -8.71
CA LYS A 44 9.39 6.54 -7.74
C LYS A 44 8.70 7.76 -8.34
N ILE A 45 9.44 8.59 -9.08
CA ILE A 45 8.88 9.77 -9.76
C ILE A 45 7.80 9.35 -10.77
N ILE A 46 8.07 8.33 -11.57
CA ILE A 46 7.09 7.80 -12.54
C ILE A 46 5.87 7.24 -11.83
N ALA A 47 6.04 6.55 -10.70
CA ALA A 47 4.95 5.98 -9.91
C ALA A 47 4.01 7.04 -9.29
N LEU A 48 4.47 8.27 -9.09
CA LEU A 48 3.62 9.37 -8.60
C LEU A 48 2.51 9.73 -9.59
N ILE A 49 2.74 9.59 -10.90
CA ILE A 49 1.76 9.92 -11.92
C ILE A 49 0.52 9.00 -11.84
N PRO A 50 0.63 7.66 -11.93
CA PRO A 50 -0.51 6.78 -11.75
C PRO A 50 -1.07 6.87 -10.33
N LEU A 51 -0.25 7.08 -9.29
CA LEU A 51 -0.74 7.28 -7.93
C LEU A 51 -1.74 8.44 -7.88
N ASN A 52 -1.34 9.65 -8.27
CA ASN A 52 -2.20 10.84 -8.21
C ASN A 52 -3.48 10.72 -9.05
N ARG A 53 -3.43 9.98 -10.17
CA ARG A 53 -4.58 9.79 -11.05
C ARG A 53 -5.52 8.69 -10.58
N LEU A 54 -4.97 7.65 -9.96
CA LEU A 54 -5.75 6.55 -9.38
C LEU A 54 -6.30 6.89 -8.00
N THR A 55 -5.71 7.83 -7.25
CA THR A 55 -6.24 8.30 -5.96
C THR A 55 -7.33 9.35 -6.12
N SER A 56 -7.27 10.19 -7.17
CA SER A 56 -8.28 11.22 -7.39
C SER A 56 -9.68 10.67 -7.67
N HIS A 57 -9.78 9.43 -8.16
CA HIS A 57 -11.07 8.86 -8.56
C HIS A 57 -11.84 8.22 -7.38
N PRO A 58 -11.22 7.40 -6.51
CA PRO A 58 -11.88 6.86 -5.33
C PRO A 58 -12.34 7.92 -4.32
N GLU A 59 -11.62 9.05 -4.24
CA GLU A 59 -11.99 10.16 -3.36
C GLU A 59 -13.32 10.83 -3.74
N GLN A 60 -13.83 10.62 -4.96
CA GLN A 60 -15.09 11.20 -5.46
C GLN A 60 -16.36 10.44 -5.01
N GLY A 61 -16.27 9.63 -3.96
CA GLY A 61 -17.42 8.95 -3.36
C GLY A 61 -17.41 7.43 -3.45
N ILE A 62 -16.29 6.82 -3.87
CA ILE A 62 -16.14 5.36 -3.85
C ILE A 62 -15.71 4.88 -2.46
N LEU A 63 -14.82 5.62 -1.80
CA LEU A 63 -14.34 5.29 -0.46
C LEU A 63 -15.42 5.57 0.58
N GLN A 64 -15.62 4.63 1.50
CA GLN A 64 -16.54 4.82 2.61
C GLN A 64 -16.08 5.97 3.51
N GLU A 65 -17.04 6.68 4.10
CA GLU A 65 -16.75 7.73 5.06
C GLU A 65 -16.08 7.22 6.34
N SER A 66 -16.22 5.93 6.66
CA SER A 66 -15.49 5.28 7.75
C SER A 66 -13.99 5.08 7.47
N GLN A 67 -13.54 5.19 6.22
CA GLN A 67 -12.14 5.05 5.88
C GLN A 67 -11.41 6.39 6.05
N ASN A 68 -10.44 6.44 6.96
CA ASN A 68 -9.60 7.63 7.19
C ASN A 68 -8.18 7.48 6.65
N ASP A 69 -7.61 6.29 6.75
CA ASP A 69 -6.23 6.06 6.32
C ASP A 69 -6.05 6.27 4.82
N PHE A 70 -4.88 6.84 4.46
CA PHE A 70 -4.47 7.14 3.08
C PHE A 70 -5.39 8.10 2.31
N ARG A 71 -6.14 8.95 3.02
CA ARG A 71 -6.96 10.02 2.42
C ARG A 71 -6.38 11.40 2.71
N TRP A 72 -6.51 12.29 1.75
CA TRP A 72 -6.16 13.68 1.95
C TRP A 72 -7.08 14.32 3.00
N HIS A 73 -6.51 15.16 3.87
CA HIS A 73 -7.22 15.86 4.96
C HIS A 73 -7.95 14.98 5.99
N ARG A 74 -7.51 13.74 6.23
CA ARG A 74 -8.01 12.92 7.32
C ARG A 74 -6.89 12.43 8.21
N GLU A 75 -7.06 12.60 9.50
CA GLU A 75 -6.07 12.21 10.49
C GLU A 75 -6.58 11.06 11.37
N THR A 76 -5.64 10.36 12.01
CA THR A 76 -5.95 9.31 13.00
C THR A 76 -6.72 9.88 14.20
N THR A 77 -6.53 11.17 14.50
CA THR A 77 -7.25 11.91 15.54
C THR A 77 -8.75 11.92 15.26
N ASP A 78 -9.16 12.10 14.00
CA ASP A 78 -10.57 12.14 13.61
C ASP A 78 -11.27 10.83 13.95
N MET A 79 -10.64 9.69 13.58
CA MET A 79 -11.21 8.36 13.86
C MET A 79 -11.27 8.08 15.37
N SER A 80 -10.22 8.49 16.10
CA SER A 80 -10.17 8.32 17.56
C SER A 80 -11.26 9.15 18.26
N CYS A 81 -11.52 10.36 17.76
CA CYS A 81 -12.58 11.24 18.25
C CYS A 81 -13.97 10.66 17.94
N THR A 82 -14.21 10.22 16.70
CA THR A 82 -15.49 9.59 16.31
C THR A 82 -15.77 8.33 17.11
N ALA A 83 -14.77 7.46 17.31
CA ALA A 83 -14.92 6.25 18.12
C ALA A 83 -15.25 6.60 19.58
N ARG A 84 -14.61 7.64 20.14
CA ARG A 84 -14.90 8.14 21.48
C ARG A 84 -16.32 8.70 21.59
N GLN A 85 -16.74 9.54 20.66
CA GLN A 85 -18.10 10.09 20.63
C GLN A 85 -19.14 8.96 20.58
N LEU A 86 -18.92 7.94 19.74
CA LEU A 86 -19.80 6.78 19.66
C LEU A 86 -19.91 6.05 21.00
N GLN A 87 -18.78 5.84 21.70
CA GLN A 87 -18.75 5.22 23.02
C GLN A 87 -19.48 6.07 24.07
N GLU A 88 -19.37 7.40 24.02
CA GLU A 88 -20.02 8.33 24.94
C GLU A 88 -21.55 8.40 24.71
N THR A 89 -22.02 8.27 23.47
CA THR A 89 -23.46 8.31 23.13
C THR A 89 -24.17 6.96 23.38
N CYS A 90 -23.47 5.82 23.35
CA CYS A 90 -24.11 4.50 23.54
C CYS A 90 -24.89 4.34 24.87
N PRO A 91 -24.37 4.77 26.04
CA PRO A 91 -25.12 4.78 27.29
C PRO A 91 -26.41 5.60 27.24
N GLU A 92 -26.40 6.76 26.56
CA GLU A 92 -27.58 7.61 26.39
C GLU A 92 -28.68 6.90 25.58
N MET A 93 -28.27 6.08 24.61
CA MET A 93 -29.17 5.27 23.77
C MET A 93 -29.57 3.92 24.40
N ARG A 94 -29.17 3.65 25.66
CA ARG A 94 -29.35 2.34 26.33
C ARG A 94 -28.76 1.17 25.52
N ALA A 95 -27.72 1.42 24.75
CA ALA A 95 -26.98 0.42 24.00
C ALA A 95 -25.68 0.06 24.74
N HIS A 96 -25.31 -1.21 24.73
CA HIS A 96 -24.01 -1.65 25.25
C HIS A 96 -22.99 -1.67 24.11
N PRO A 97 -21.99 -0.77 24.11
CA PRO A 97 -20.98 -0.76 23.06
C PRO A 97 -20.01 -1.93 23.24
N TYR A 98 -19.81 -2.70 22.17
CA TYR A 98 -18.72 -3.66 22.04
C TYR A 98 -17.77 -3.16 20.94
N THR A 99 -16.47 -3.23 21.18
CA THR A 99 -15.44 -2.84 20.20
C THR A 99 -14.52 -4.01 19.92
N THR A 100 -14.25 -4.29 18.64
CA THR A 100 -13.32 -5.33 18.20
C THR A 100 -12.24 -4.70 17.35
N PHE A 101 -10.99 -4.99 17.66
CA PHE A 101 -9.84 -4.57 16.87
C PHE A 101 -9.43 -5.71 15.93
N VAL A 102 -9.29 -5.40 14.65
CA VAL A 102 -8.87 -6.35 13.62
C VAL A 102 -7.64 -5.78 12.93
N ASP A 103 -6.56 -6.56 12.87
CA ASP A 103 -5.32 -6.20 12.19
C ASP A 103 -4.95 -7.26 11.15
N LEU A 104 -4.42 -6.81 10.01
CA LEU A 104 -4.01 -7.69 8.92
C LEU A 104 -2.49 -7.86 8.93
N ALA A 105 -2.04 -9.08 9.23
CA ALA A 105 -0.61 -9.39 9.23
C ALA A 105 0.01 -9.24 7.83
N LYS A 106 1.08 -8.44 7.73
CA LYS A 106 1.85 -8.24 6.48
C LYS A 106 0.96 -7.81 5.30
N SER A 107 0.00 -6.92 5.54
CA SER A 107 -1.06 -6.54 4.58
C SER A 107 -0.56 -6.14 3.19
N PHE A 108 0.59 -5.46 3.08
CA PHE A 108 1.18 -5.07 1.78
C PHE A 108 1.88 -6.24 1.07
N ASP A 109 2.41 -7.22 1.80
CA ASP A 109 3.16 -8.34 1.23
C ASP A 109 2.22 -9.44 0.68
N VAL A 110 0.97 -9.49 1.16
CA VAL A 110 0.00 -10.55 0.86
C VAL A 110 -1.06 -10.12 -0.19
N VAL A 111 -0.99 -8.88 -0.70
CA VAL A 111 -1.96 -8.39 -1.69
C VAL A 111 -1.88 -9.19 -2.99
N ASN A 112 -3.02 -9.78 -3.41
CA ASN A 112 -3.13 -10.37 -4.74
C ASN A 112 -3.20 -9.27 -5.81
N HIS A 113 -2.15 -9.14 -6.61
CA HIS A 113 -2.06 -8.14 -7.67
C HIS A 113 -3.16 -8.30 -8.73
N ASP A 114 -3.48 -9.51 -9.19
CA ASP A 114 -4.53 -9.73 -10.20
C ASP A 114 -5.91 -9.33 -9.68
N GLY A 115 -6.19 -9.64 -8.41
CA GLY A 115 -7.40 -9.20 -7.73
C GLY A 115 -7.46 -7.68 -7.60
N LEU A 116 -6.36 -7.06 -7.17
CA LEU A 116 -6.25 -5.61 -7.02
C LEU A 116 -6.53 -4.89 -8.33
N TRP A 117 -5.95 -5.35 -9.45
CA TRP A 117 -6.16 -4.67 -10.73
C TRP A 117 -7.61 -4.77 -11.22
N LYS A 118 -8.28 -5.90 -10.99
CA LYS A 118 -9.71 -6.05 -11.28
C LYS A 118 -10.57 -5.11 -10.45
N ILE A 119 -10.20 -4.89 -9.18
CA ILE A 119 -10.90 -3.93 -8.32
C ILE A 119 -10.73 -2.51 -8.87
N ILE A 120 -9.50 -2.10 -9.20
CA ILE A 120 -9.24 -0.76 -9.75
C ILE A 120 -10.03 -0.51 -11.04
N GLU A 121 -10.11 -1.50 -11.93
CA GLU A 121 -10.94 -1.42 -13.15
C GLU A 121 -12.43 -1.27 -12.82
N LYS A 122 -12.96 -2.07 -11.87
CA LYS A 122 -14.37 -1.95 -11.42
C LYS A 122 -14.67 -0.61 -10.77
N LEU A 123 -13.70 0.00 -10.11
CA LEU A 123 -13.81 1.31 -9.50
C LEU A 123 -13.64 2.45 -10.52
N GLY A 124 -13.60 2.18 -11.82
CA GLY A 124 -13.49 3.22 -12.87
C GLY A 124 -12.08 3.77 -13.07
N GLY A 125 -11.05 3.10 -12.55
CA GLY A 125 -9.65 3.49 -12.72
C GLY A 125 -9.25 3.57 -14.20
N PRO A 126 -8.62 4.66 -14.68
CA PRO A 126 -8.30 4.79 -16.10
C PRO A 126 -7.29 3.73 -16.55
N GLU A 127 -7.66 2.97 -17.60
CA GLU A 127 -6.91 1.81 -18.10
C GLU A 127 -5.42 2.09 -18.31
N ARG A 128 -5.09 3.26 -18.87
CA ARG A 128 -3.71 3.66 -19.17
C ARG A 128 -2.83 3.74 -17.91
N PHE A 129 -3.37 4.23 -16.79
CA PHE A 129 -2.65 4.34 -15.52
C PHE A 129 -2.60 3.01 -14.78
N THR A 130 -3.67 2.22 -14.86
CA THR A 130 -3.69 0.84 -14.35
C THR A 130 -2.64 -0.02 -15.07
N HIS A 131 -2.53 0.09 -16.39
CA HIS A 131 -1.51 -0.61 -17.17
C HIS A 131 -0.08 -0.17 -16.79
N MET A 132 0.15 1.13 -16.60
CA MET A 132 1.44 1.65 -16.15
C MET A 132 1.82 1.11 -14.75
N ALA A 133 0.87 1.08 -13.82
CA ALA A 133 1.07 0.50 -12.49
C ALA A 133 1.40 -1.00 -12.60
N ARG A 134 0.66 -1.77 -13.40
CA ARG A 134 0.95 -3.20 -13.67
C ARG A 134 2.38 -3.42 -14.16
N GLN A 135 2.86 -2.59 -15.08
CA GLN A 135 4.23 -2.70 -15.59
C GLN A 135 5.29 -2.42 -14.50
N LEU A 136 5.02 -1.48 -13.59
CA LEU A 136 5.93 -1.15 -12.48
C LEU A 136 6.01 -2.30 -11.45
N HIS A 137 4.91 -3.01 -11.21
CA HIS A 137 4.85 -4.11 -10.24
C HIS A 137 5.17 -5.49 -10.83
N GLY A 138 5.13 -5.67 -12.15
CA GLY A 138 5.41 -6.95 -12.79
C GLY A 138 6.91 -7.29 -12.84
N ARG A 139 7.27 -8.56 -12.61
CA ARG A 139 8.64 -9.10 -12.78
C ARG A 139 9.71 -8.25 -12.08
N MET A 140 9.44 -7.84 -10.84
CA MET A 140 10.42 -7.13 -10.02
C MET A 140 11.45 -8.11 -9.47
N ILE A 141 12.71 -7.72 -9.49
CA ILE A 141 13.83 -8.45 -8.90
C ILE A 141 14.32 -7.65 -7.70
N ALA A 142 14.22 -8.25 -6.52
CA ALA A 142 14.69 -7.67 -5.28
C ALA A 142 16.06 -8.23 -4.89
N ARG A 143 16.99 -7.36 -4.51
CA ARG A 143 18.23 -7.76 -3.85
C ARG A 143 18.08 -7.51 -2.36
N VAL A 144 18.18 -8.57 -1.58
CA VAL A 144 18.16 -8.53 -0.12
C VAL A 144 19.60 -8.50 0.37
N THR A 145 19.94 -7.48 1.14
CA THR A 145 21.26 -7.34 1.79
C THR A 145 21.10 -7.56 3.29
N GLY A 146 21.73 -8.61 3.82
CA GLY A 146 21.72 -8.94 5.25
C GLY A 146 23.05 -9.56 5.68
N TYR A 147 23.64 -9.08 6.78
CA TYR A 147 24.88 -9.62 7.38
C TYR A 147 26.02 -9.88 6.38
N GLY A 148 26.22 -9.00 5.40
CA GLY A 148 27.28 -9.13 4.38
C GLY A 148 26.95 -10.10 3.22
N THR A 149 25.78 -10.73 3.22
CA THR A 149 25.31 -11.62 2.15
C THR A 149 24.27 -10.92 1.29
N VAL A 150 24.37 -11.10 -0.05
CA VAL A 150 23.39 -10.61 -1.03
C VAL A 150 22.59 -11.79 -1.56
N ILE A 151 21.28 -11.79 -1.35
CA ILE A 151 20.36 -12.78 -1.91
C ILE A 151 19.48 -12.09 -2.95
N VAL A 152 19.30 -12.70 -4.12
CA VAL A 152 18.41 -12.19 -5.16
C VAL A 152 17.08 -12.95 -5.08
N ALA A 153 16.00 -12.21 -4.83
CA ALA A 153 14.62 -12.70 -4.90
C ALA A 153 13.97 -12.14 -6.19
N ALA A 154 13.15 -12.93 -6.86
CA ALA A 154 12.46 -12.58 -8.10
C ALA A 154 10.95 -12.75 -7.95
#